data_AF-A0A2V9N1C9-F1
#
_entry.id   AF-A0A2V9N1C9-F1
#
_cell.length_a   1.000
_cell.length_b   1.000
_cell.length_c   1.000
_cell.angle_alpha   90.00
_cell.angle_beta   90.00
_cell.angle_gamma   90.00
#
_symmetry.space_group_name_H-M   'P 1'
#
loop_
_entity.id
_entity.type
_entity.pdbx_description
1 polymer ?
#
loop_
_entity_poly.entity_id
_entity_poly.type
_entity_poly.pdbx_seq_one_letter_code
_entity_poly.pdbx_strand_id
1 'polypeptide(L)'
;MSDNKQQIKALGLRFARGLQMTVKTAVMFTVDHKSVERPIQQSFELLNTLLKEVGQFTFGFVDNQIMLNNLLTTDPSLRHLETEFLKRGVTCLLPPAKRSKMLAGR
;
A
#
# COMPACT_ATOMS: atom_id res chain seq x y z
N MET A 1 -3.78 18.10 14.83
CA MET A 1 -4.32 17.56 13.54
C MET A 1 -3.22 17.20 12.53
N SER A 2 -2.00 17.72 12.66
CA SER A 2 -0.81 17.39 11.84
C SER A 2 -0.19 16.03 12.18
N ASP A 3 -0.24 15.64 13.45
CA ASP A 3 0.51 14.49 13.98
C ASP A 3 -0.03 13.16 13.46
N ASN A 4 -1.36 13.07 13.34
CA ASN A 4 -2.01 11.89 12.77
C ASN A 4 -1.63 11.68 11.29
N LYS A 5 -1.51 12.76 10.49
CA LYS A 5 -1.08 12.65 9.08
C LYS A 5 0.37 12.18 8.97
N GLN A 6 1.26 12.65 9.86
CA GLN A 6 2.65 12.21 9.89
C GLN A 6 2.78 10.74 10.32
N GLN A 7 2.00 10.32 11.33
CA GLN A 7 1.95 8.94 11.77
C GLN A 7 1.45 7.99 10.67
N ILE A 8 0.37 8.35 9.98
CA ILE A 8 -0.17 7.57 8.86
C ILE A 8 0.86 7.46 7.74
N LYS A 9 1.55 8.56 7.40
CA LYS A 9 2.61 8.56 6.40
C LYS A 9 3.75 7.61 6.81
N ALA A 10 4.21 7.68 8.06
CA ALA A 10 5.29 6.84 8.56
C ALA A 10 4.91 5.35 8.54
N LEU A 11 3.72 5.01 9.01
CA LEU A 11 3.19 3.64 9.01
C LEU A 11 2.98 3.12 7.58
N GLY A 12 2.42 3.95 6.69
CA GLY A 12 2.18 3.61 5.29
C GLY A 12 3.47 3.33 4.53
N LEU A 13 4.50 4.15 4.72
CA LEU A 13 5.82 3.91 4.13
C LEU A 13 6.48 2.64 4.72
N ARG A 14 6.30 2.38 6.02
CA ARG A 14 6.80 1.15 6.64
C ARG A 14 6.15 -0.09 6.04
N PHE A 15 4.82 -0.08 5.88
CA PHE A 15 4.09 -1.13 5.19
C PHE A 15 4.59 -1.32 3.75
N ALA A 16 4.69 -0.24 2.97
CA ALA A 16 5.12 -0.30 1.58
C ALA A 16 6.52 -0.92 1.40
N ARG A 17 7.46 -0.61 2.30
CA ARG A 17 8.80 -1.22 2.29
C ARG A 17 8.75 -2.71 2.64
N GLY A 18 7.91 -3.10 3.60
CA GLY A 18 7.64 -4.51 3.92
C GLY A 18 7.07 -5.26 2.70
N LEU A 19 6.07 -4.67 2.05
CA LEU A 19 5.47 -5.22 0.83
C LEU A 19 6.48 -5.36 -0.31
N GLN A 20 7.36 -4.36 -0.49
CA GLN A 20 8.43 -4.45 -1.48
C GLN A 20 9.35 -5.66 -1.22
N MET A 21 9.69 -5.92 0.04
CA MET A 21 10.53 -7.07 0.38
C MET A 21 9.82 -8.39 0.09
N THR A 22 8.52 -8.47 0.37
CA THR A 22 7.67 -9.60 0.01
C THR A 22 7.68 -9.85 -1.50
N VAL A 23 7.40 -8.81 -2.30
CA VAL A 23 7.38 -8.91 -3.77
C VAL A 23 8.74 -9.31 -4.32
N LYS A 24 9.83 -8.69 -3.83
CA LYS A 24 11.20 -9.07 -4.22
C LYS A 24 11.49 -10.55 -3.97
N THR A 25 11.12 -11.04 -2.79
CA THR A 25 11.42 -12.41 -2.37
C THR A 25 10.58 -13.41 -3.18
N ALA A 26 9.30 -13.10 -3.42
CA ALA A 26 8.41 -13.89 -4.24
C ALA A 26 8.86 -13.96 -5.72
N VAL A 27 9.37 -12.86 -6.26
CA VAL A 27 9.93 -12.82 -7.62
C VAL A 27 11.21 -13.67 -7.72
N MET A 28 12.04 -13.68 -6.68
CA MET A 28 13.30 -14.43 -6.67
C MET A 28 13.11 -15.95 -6.49
N PHE A 29 12.21 -16.36 -5.60
CA PHE A 29 12.09 -17.77 -5.17
C PHE A 29 10.80 -18.47 -5.60
N THR A 30 9.87 -17.78 -6.26
CA THR A 30 8.44 -18.16 -6.44
C THR A 30 7.60 -18.01 -5.16
N VAL A 31 6.29 -17.86 -5.31
CA VAL A 31 5.37 -17.53 -4.19
C VAL A 31 5.24 -18.64 -3.14
N ASP A 32 5.46 -19.90 -3.52
CA ASP A 32 5.29 -21.07 -2.65
C ASP A 32 6.57 -21.44 -1.87
N HIS A 33 7.65 -20.68 -2.07
CA HIS A 33 8.92 -20.95 -1.39
C HIS A 33 8.87 -20.48 0.06
N LYS A 34 9.36 -21.31 1.00
CA LYS A 34 9.37 -21.04 2.46
C LYS A 34 9.97 -19.68 2.83
N SER A 35 10.94 -19.19 2.06
CA SER A 35 11.55 -17.87 2.28
C SER A 35 10.57 -16.70 2.14
N VAL A 36 9.43 -16.90 1.48
CA VAL A 36 8.40 -15.87 1.24
C VAL A 36 7.40 -15.78 2.41
N GLU A 37 7.21 -16.86 3.18
CA GLU A 37 6.25 -16.92 4.30
C GLU A 37 6.46 -15.78 5.30
N ARG A 38 7.70 -15.62 5.78
CA ARG A 38 8.02 -14.59 6.78
C ARG A 38 7.81 -13.16 6.25
N PRO A 39 8.32 -12.79 5.06
CA PRO A 39 7.99 -11.50 4.42
C PRO A 39 6.48 -11.26 4.27
N ILE A 40 5.72 -12.25 3.82
CA ILE A 40 4.25 -12.15 3.72
C ILE A 40 3.65 -11.82 5.09
N GLN A 41 3.96 -12.63 6.10
CA GLN A 41 3.44 -12.45 7.46
C GLN A 41 3.76 -11.06 8.01
N GLN A 42 5.00 -10.61 7.88
CA GLN A 42 5.42 -9.27 8.32
C GLN A 42 4.67 -8.16 7.58
N SER A 43 4.44 -8.31 6.27
CA SER A 43 3.68 -7.32 5.51
C SER A 43 2.23 -7.22 5.97
N PHE A 44 1.60 -8.35 6.33
CA PHE A 44 0.25 -8.38 6.89
C PHE A 44 0.16 -7.78 8.29
N GLU A 45 1.14 -8.04 9.16
CA GLU A 45 1.20 -7.43 10.50
C GLU A 45 1.30 -5.90 10.43
N LEU A 46 2.10 -5.38 9.50
CA LEU A 46 2.21 -3.94 9.25
C LEU A 46 0.89 -3.36 8.72
N LEU A 47 0.23 -4.04 7.79
CA LEU A 47 -1.07 -3.61 7.27
C LEU A 47 -2.14 -3.61 8.36
N ASN A 48 -2.21 -4.67 9.17
CA ASN A 48 -3.18 -4.78 10.26
C ASN A 48 -2.97 -3.70 11.32
N THR A 49 -1.72 -3.39 11.66
CA THR A 49 -1.40 -2.28 12.57
C THR A 49 -1.94 -0.97 12.00
N LEU A 50 -1.72 -0.73 10.70
CA LEU A 50 -2.18 0.47 10.05
C LEU A 50 -3.71 0.54 10.01
N LEU A 51 -4.40 -0.54 9.63
CA LEU A 51 -5.86 -0.62 9.59
C LEU A 51 -6.52 -0.40 10.96
N LYS A 52 -5.89 -0.82 12.07
CA LYS A 52 -6.38 -0.52 13.42
C LYS A 52 -6.37 0.97 13.74
N GLU A 53 -5.40 1.71 13.21
CA GLU A 53 -5.26 3.16 13.46
C GLU A 53 -6.20 4.00 12.58
N VAL A 54 -6.36 3.66 11.30
CA VAL A 54 -7.10 4.49 10.33
C VAL A 54 -8.44 3.92 9.86
N GLY A 55 -8.72 2.66 10.15
CA GLY A 55 -9.91 1.92 9.68
C GLY A 55 -9.89 1.58 8.18
N GLN A 56 -9.41 2.48 7.32
CA GLN A 56 -9.27 2.29 5.89
C GLN A 56 -7.93 2.83 5.39
N PHE A 57 -7.29 2.04 4.52
CA PHE A 57 -6.00 2.38 3.94
C PHE A 57 -6.01 2.22 2.41
N THR A 58 -5.55 3.25 1.73
CA THR A 58 -5.30 3.27 0.29
C THR A 58 -3.80 3.37 0.07
N PHE A 59 -3.27 2.50 -0.77
CA PHE A 59 -1.88 2.51 -1.18
C PHE A 59 -1.80 2.36 -2.70
N GLY A 60 -0.98 3.16 -3.34
CA GLY A 60 -0.75 3.09 -4.78
C GLY A 60 0.38 4.00 -5.24
N PHE A 61 0.66 3.95 -6.54
CA PHE A 61 1.62 4.82 -7.20
C PHE A 61 0.88 5.70 -8.23
N VAL A 62 1.16 7.01 -8.23
CA VAL A 62 0.60 8.01 -9.15
C VAL A 62 1.71 8.98 -9.51
N ASP A 63 2.00 9.17 -10.80
CA ASP A 63 2.99 10.13 -11.31
C ASP A 63 4.35 10.12 -10.57
N ASN A 64 4.94 8.93 -10.38
CA ASN A 64 6.18 8.69 -9.63
C ASN A 64 6.11 9.03 -8.12
N GLN A 65 4.90 9.16 -7.58
CA GLN A 65 4.64 9.39 -6.16
C GLN A 65 3.87 8.20 -5.57
N ILE A 66 4.06 7.99 -4.28
CA ILE A 66 3.28 7.03 -3.50
C ILE A 66 2.09 7.77 -2.91
N MET A 67 0.89 7.26 -3.21
CA MET A 67 -0.35 7.69 -2.61
C MET A 67 -0.65 6.85 -1.37
N LEU A 68 -0.78 7.51 -0.22
CA LEU A 68 -1.14 6.93 1.07
C LEU A 68 -2.43 7.61 1.55
N ASN A 69 -3.58 6.96 1.39
CA ASN A 69 -4.90 7.61 1.52
C ASN A 69 -4.99 8.83 0.59
N ASN A 70 -4.94 10.03 1.16
CA ASN A 70 -4.99 11.31 0.43
C ASN A 70 -3.65 12.07 0.53
N LEU A 71 -2.56 11.38 0.91
CA LEU A 71 -1.23 11.95 1.05
C LEU A 71 -0.35 11.45 -0.09
N LEU A 72 0.18 12.38 -0.87
CA LEU A 72 1.21 12.11 -1.86
C LEU A 72 2.59 12.26 -1.21
N THR A 73 3.46 11.29 -1.42
CA THR A 73 4.83 11.31 -0.93
C THR A 73 5.78 10.62 -1.89
N THR A 74 7.06 10.94 -1.78
CA THR A 74 8.12 10.26 -2.53
C THR A 74 8.94 9.38 -1.58
N ASP A 75 9.31 8.20 -2.03
CA ASP A 75 10.29 7.32 -1.39
C ASP A 75 11.06 6.56 -2.48
N PRO A 76 12.30 6.97 -2.81
CA PRO A 76 13.09 6.33 -3.86
C PRO A 76 13.34 4.84 -3.62
N SER A 77 13.30 4.39 -2.36
CA SER A 77 13.51 2.99 -2.02
C SER A 77 12.41 2.08 -2.56
N LEU A 78 11.22 2.62 -2.88
CA LEU A 78 10.05 1.87 -3.37
C LEU A 78 9.97 1.72 -4.89
N ARG A 79 10.96 2.23 -5.63
CA ARG A 79 10.99 2.20 -7.10
C ARG A 79 10.90 0.79 -7.68
N HIS A 80 11.44 -0.20 -6.98
CA HIS A 80 11.34 -1.59 -7.44
C HIS A 80 9.90 -2.11 -7.34
N LEU A 81 9.20 -1.83 -6.25
CA LEU A 81 7.80 -2.21 -6.08
C LEU A 81 6.91 -1.54 -7.14
N GLU A 82 7.12 -0.25 -7.39
CA GLU A 82 6.44 0.50 -8.45
C GLU A 82 6.64 -0.14 -9.82
N THR A 83 7.88 -0.50 -10.15
CA THR A 83 8.21 -1.16 -11.42
C THR A 83 7.50 -2.51 -11.57
N GLU A 84 7.47 -3.31 -10.50
CA GLU A 84 6.80 -4.61 -10.52
C GLU A 84 5.28 -4.49 -10.66
N PHE A 85 4.68 -3.43 -10.10
CA PHE A 85 3.26 -3.13 -10.25
C PHE A 85 2.94 -2.69 -11.68
N LEU A 86 3.75 -1.78 -12.25
CA LEU A 86 3.62 -1.33 -13.64
C LEU A 86 3.72 -2.49 -14.64
N LYS A 87 4.71 -3.38 -14.48
CA LYS A 87 4.87 -4.56 -15.35
C LYS A 87 3.64 -5.47 -15.40
N ARG A 88 2.86 -5.51 -14.32
CA ARG A 88 1.68 -6.37 -14.18
C ARG A 88 0.37 -5.64 -14.45
N GLY A 89 0.42 -4.39 -14.89
CA GLY A 89 -0.77 -3.55 -15.07
C GLY A 89 -1.52 -3.29 -13.75
N VAL A 90 -0.85 -3.43 -12.60
CA VAL A 90 -1.44 -3.20 -11.28
C VAL A 90 -1.38 -1.70 -10.98
N THR A 91 -2.33 -0.96 -11.51
CA THR A 91 -2.66 0.39 -11.01
C THR A 91 -3.54 0.23 -9.78
N CYS A 92 -2.95 0.25 -8.59
CA CYS A 92 -3.72 0.28 -7.35
C CYS A 92 -4.39 1.65 -7.17
N LEU A 93 -5.61 1.77 -7.70
CA LEU A 93 -6.61 2.72 -7.23
C LEU A 93 -7.81 1.92 -6.76
N LEU A 94 -7.90 1.71 -5.44
CA LEU A 94 -9.12 1.25 -4.80
C LEU A 94 -9.69 2.44 -4.00
N PRO A 95 -10.43 3.35 -4.65
CA PRO A 95 -11.16 4.38 -3.92
C PRO A 95 -12.21 3.72 -3.02
N PRO A 96 -12.55 4.34 -1.88
CA PRO A 96 -13.62 3.84 -1.04
C PRO A 96 -14.91 3.74 -1.86
N ALA A 97 -15.54 2.57 -1.84
CA ALA A 97 -16.87 2.36 -2.40
C ALA A 97 -17.88 3.28 -1.68
N LYS A 98 -18.04 4.51 -2.15
CA LYS A 98 -19.25 5.31 -1.96
C LYS A 98 -19.99 5.36 -3.29
N ARG A 99 -20.75 4.30 -3.59
CA ARG A 99 -21.86 4.39 -4.53
C ARG A 99 -22.94 5.28 -3.88
N SER A 100 -23.08 6.48 -4.44
CA SER A 100 -24.25 7.35 -4.49
C SER A 100 -25.31 7.22 -3.38
N LYS A 101 -25.26 8.13 -2.39
CA LYS A 101 -26.46 8.85 -1.97
C LYS A 101 -26.52 10.16 -2.77
N MET A 102 -26.83 10.06 -4.05
CA MET A 102 -27.15 11.19 -4.93
C MET A 102 -27.90 10.63 -6.13
N LEU A 103 -29.18 10.31 -5.92
CA LEU A 103 -30.25 10.12 -6.92
C LEU A 103 -31.49 9.57 -6.21
N ALA A 104 -32.12 10.40 -5.38
CA ALA A 104 -33.54 10.32 -5.03
C ALA A 104 -33.90 11.58 -4.22
N GLY A 105 -33.65 12.75 -4.82
CA GLY A 105 -34.51 13.90 -4.57
C GLY A 105 -35.73 13.72 -5.45
N ARG A 106 -36.85 13.36 -4.84
CA ARG A 106 -38.20 13.71 -5.26
C ARG A 106 -38.93 14.14 -4.01
#